data_AF-A0A968H980-F1
#
_entry.id   AF-A0A968H980-F1
#
_cell.length_a   1.000
_cell.length_b   1.000
_cell.length_c   1.000
_cell.angle_alpha   90.00
_cell.angle_beta   90.00
_cell.angle_gamma   90.00
#
_symmetry.space_group_name_H-M   'P 1'
#
loop_
_entity.id
_entity.type
_entity.pdbx_description
1 polymer ?
#
loop_
_entity_poly.entity_id
_entity_poly.type
_entity_poly.pdbx_seq_one_letter_code
_entity_poly.pdbx_strand_id
1 'polypeptide(L)'
;MKSRFAVVSIGAEYGQVAMNMLWVMLFAVVLSIAGCGSDSSSQAPVDPASAYKSALLDATWATPAEVYTGLTPITADNTELIWENNVVGSRVLVASWIKTSDAKWYNGTADPTCKPENCPVGVDLWVTVAPEMKDFFSGTVPSPLRVAQLLGVTPEAALEDRSFVELWVSPKDLFRPCPDPEITDRQCQPSSYPVQSADYPYSMFWNFTSDEKVLATEGGVWEYRDYKGWFENRTQFIYSYPYPAVSAGASLPYPWTRLGYTYDWGNPNHIGLSEFVLHGRRIDQQGQRKPAMVGVRSIKTTVEYFAQ
;
A
#
# COMPACT_ATOMS: atom_id res chain seq x y z
N MET A 1 32.63 43.12 -81.46
CA MET A 1 31.85 41.97 -80.95
C MET A 1 30.37 42.30 -81.13
N LYS A 2 29.67 41.48 -81.91
CA LYS A 2 28.27 41.58 -82.41
C LYS A 2 27.28 41.52 -81.22
N SER A 3 26.30 42.39 -80.97
CA SER A 3 25.09 42.85 -81.70
C SER A 3 24.09 41.77 -82.12
N ARG A 4 22.88 41.76 -81.51
CA ARG A 4 21.54 41.46 -82.08
C ARG A 4 20.52 41.31 -80.93
N PHE A 5 19.50 42.14 -80.79
CA PHE A 5 18.29 42.44 -81.59
C PHE A 5 17.06 41.90 -80.86
N ALA A 6 16.17 42.82 -80.48
CA ALA A 6 14.80 42.53 -80.07
C ALA A 6 13.96 42.09 -81.27
N VAL A 7 12.94 41.24 -81.05
CA VAL A 7 11.68 41.28 -81.81
C VAL A 7 10.54 40.85 -80.88
N VAL A 8 9.63 41.80 -80.66
CA VAL A 8 8.26 41.64 -80.15
C VAL A 8 7.39 41.15 -81.30
N SER A 9 6.42 40.27 -81.03
CA SER A 9 5.27 40.13 -81.94
C SER A 9 4.05 39.51 -81.26
N ILE A 10 3.01 40.35 -81.12
CA ILE A 10 1.58 40.13 -81.46
C ILE A 10 0.91 38.91 -80.78
N GLY A 11 -0.21 39.01 -80.06
CA GLY A 11 -1.23 40.05 -79.95
C GLY A 11 -2.57 39.37 -79.65
N ALA A 12 -3.58 40.21 -79.45
CA ALA A 12 -5.02 39.93 -79.48
C ALA A 12 -5.66 39.30 -78.22
N GLU A 13 -6.42 40.17 -77.57
CA GLU A 13 -7.49 39.97 -76.61
C GLU A 13 -8.66 39.12 -77.16
N TYR A 14 -9.56 38.75 -76.23
CA TYR A 14 -11.00 38.44 -76.37
C TYR A 14 -11.48 36.97 -76.42
N GLY A 15 -12.50 36.70 -75.59
CA GLY A 15 -13.49 35.62 -75.74
C GLY A 15 -13.45 34.61 -74.59
N GLN A 16 -14.04 34.86 -73.42
CA GLN A 16 -15.47 34.76 -73.09
C GLN A 16 -16.11 33.40 -73.49
N VAL A 17 -16.46 32.63 -72.44
CA VAL A 17 -17.41 31.50 -72.38
C VAL A 17 -16.95 30.16 -72.98
N ALA A 18 -16.30 29.37 -72.14
CA ALA A 18 -16.43 27.90 -72.17
C ALA A 18 -16.61 27.39 -70.74
N MET A 19 -17.65 27.90 -70.08
CA MET A 19 -18.30 27.23 -68.96
C MET A 19 -19.06 26.02 -69.55
N ASN A 20 -18.90 24.85 -68.92
CA ASN A 20 -19.50 23.55 -69.27
C ASN A 20 -18.73 22.66 -70.25
N MET A 21 -17.51 22.22 -69.89
CA MET A 21 -17.02 20.91 -70.35
C MET A 21 -15.85 20.31 -69.52
N LEU A 22 -15.82 20.54 -68.21
CA LEU A 22 -14.96 19.77 -67.29
C LEU A 22 -15.81 19.16 -66.16
N TRP A 23 -16.81 18.39 -66.57
CA TRP A 23 -17.76 17.66 -65.72
C TRP A 23 -17.66 16.14 -65.91
N VAL A 24 -16.47 15.58 -66.14
CA VAL A 24 -16.31 14.10 -66.32
C VAL A 24 -15.05 13.48 -65.67
N MET A 25 -14.15 14.22 -65.00
CA MET A 25 -12.96 13.57 -64.39
C MET A 25 -12.60 14.14 -63.01
N LEU A 26 -13.52 14.01 -62.04
CA LEU A 26 -13.15 13.90 -60.62
C LEU A 26 -14.29 13.24 -59.82
N PHE A 27 -14.78 12.09 -60.30
CA PHE A 27 -15.78 11.28 -59.60
C PHE A 27 -15.16 9.91 -59.28
N ALA A 28 -14.29 9.88 -58.27
CA ALA A 28 -13.94 8.69 -57.49
C ALA A 28 -12.86 9.06 -56.46
N VAL A 29 -13.25 9.65 -55.33
CA VAL A 29 -12.83 9.27 -53.96
C VAL A 29 -13.76 10.05 -53.01
N VAL A 30 -14.99 9.55 -52.85
CA VAL A 30 -15.74 9.72 -51.62
C VAL A 30 -15.82 8.33 -51.01
N LEU A 31 -14.91 8.04 -50.09
CA LEU A 31 -15.01 6.93 -49.15
C LEU A 31 -14.60 7.44 -47.76
N SER A 32 -15.65 7.80 -47.00
CA SER A 32 -15.81 7.44 -45.60
C SER A 32 -14.69 7.81 -44.62
N ILE A 33 -14.62 9.07 -44.20
CA ILE A 33 -14.12 9.39 -42.85
C ILE A 33 -15.31 9.25 -41.88
N ALA A 34 -15.77 8.02 -41.68
CA ALA A 34 -16.38 7.61 -40.43
C ALA A 34 -15.23 7.12 -39.54
N GLY A 35 -14.41 8.08 -39.09
CA GLY A 35 -13.42 7.85 -38.05
C GLY A 35 -14.15 7.87 -36.72
N CYS A 36 -14.40 6.69 -36.17
CA CYS A 36 -15.05 6.48 -34.88
C CYS A 36 -14.51 7.47 -33.84
N GLY A 37 -15.42 8.25 -33.24
CA GLY A 37 -15.21 8.70 -31.88
C GLY A 37 -15.01 7.45 -31.04
N SER A 38 -13.77 7.22 -30.60
CA SER A 38 -13.47 6.15 -29.67
C SER A 38 -14.00 6.62 -28.31
N ASP A 39 -15.21 6.17 -28.05
CA ASP A 39 -15.64 5.57 -26.80
C ASP A 39 -14.67 5.78 -25.64
N SER A 40 -15.20 6.38 -24.57
CA SER A 40 -14.77 6.18 -23.20
C SER A 40 -14.10 4.82 -23.07
N SER A 41 -12.78 4.81 -22.94
CA SER A 41 -12.02 3.59 -22.77
C SER A 41 -12.50 2.93 -21.49
N SER A 42 -13.46 2.01 -21.60
CA SER A 42 -13.68 0.99 -20.59
C SER A 42 -12.42 0.15 -20.62
N GLN A 43 -11.40 0.60 -19.88
CA GLN A 43 -10.23 -0.22 -19.60
C GLN A 43 -10.76 -1.57 -19.15
N ALA A 44 -10.36 -2.64 -19.83
CA ALA A 44 -10.67 -3.99 -19.38
C ALA A 44 -10.26 -4.08 -17.90
N PRO A 45 -11.05 -4.75 -17.05
CA PRO A 45 -10.70 -4.91 -15.64
C PRO A 45 -9.25 -5.42 -15.53
N VAL A 46 -8.40 -4.68 -14.83
CA VAL A 46 -7.00 -5.07 -14.66
C VAL A 46 -6.98 -6.39 -13.90
N ASP A 47 -6.28 -7.38 -14.45
CA ASP A 47 -6.05 -8.66 -13.79
C ASP A 47 -5.41 -8.44 -12.40
N PRO A 48 -5.98 -8.97 -11.30
CA PRO A 48 -5.46 -8.75 -9.95
C PRO A 48 -4.00 -9.12 -9.76
N ALA A 49 -3.53 -10.20 -10.39
CA ALA A 49 -2.13 -10.61 -10.28
C ALA A 49 -1.18 -9.60 -10.94
N SER A 50 -1.60 -9.01 -12.07
CA SER A 50 -0.86 -7.96 -12.78
C SER A 50 -0.88 -6.63 -12.02
N ALA A 51 -2.02 -6.24 -11.45
CA ALA A 51 -2.13 -5.07 -10.58
C ALA A 51 -1.20 -5.20 -9.35
N TYR A 52 -1.21 -6.37 -8.71
CA TYR A 52 -0.37 -6.64 -7.55
C TYR A 52 1.13 -6.58 -7.88
N LYS A 53 1.56 -7.18 -9.00
CA LYS A 53 2.96 -7.08 -9.45
C LYS A 53 3.37 -5.62 -9.71
N SER A 54 2.47 -4.81 -10.26
CA SER A 54 2.73 -3.39 -10.49
C SER A 54 2.89 -2.64 -9.17
N ALA A 55 2.05 -2.94 -8.17
CA ALA A 55 2.17 -2.39 -6.82
C ALA A 55 3.50 -2.74 -6.15
N LEU A 56 4.05 -3.94 -6.37
CA LEU A 56 5.37 -4.31 -5.84
C LEU A 56 6.51 -3.51 -6.49
N LEU A 57 6.43 -3.27 -7.79
CA LEU A 57 7.42 -2.45 -8.50
C LEU A 57 7.36 -0.99 -8.05
N ASP A 58 6.15 -0.46 -7.89
CA ASP A 58 5.92 0.91 -7.42
C ASP A 58 6.42 1.09 -5.98
N ALA A 59 5.97 0.23 -5.07
CA ALA A 59 6.39 0.23 -3.66
C ALA A 59 7.89 -0.08 -3.46
N THR A 60 8.66 -0.42 -4.51
CA THR A 60 10.12 -0.54 -4.40
C THR A 60 10.76 0.81 -4.01
N TRP A 61 10.16 1.93 -4.44
CA TRP A 61 10.70 3.26 -4.21
C TRP A 61 9.66 4.23 -3.65
N ALA A 62 9.79 4.61 -2.38
CA ALA A 62 8.97 5.67 -1.80
C ALA A 62 9.42 7.05 -2.31
N THR A 63 8.47 7.90 -2.69
CA THR A 63 8.75 9.26 -3.19
C THR A 63 8.13 10.33 -2.30
N PRO A 64 8.65 11.58 -2.31
CA PRO A 64 8.04 12.68 -1.57
C PRO A 64 6.58 12.96 -1.95
N ALA A 65 6.15 12.61 -3.18
CA ALA A 65 4.78 12.81 -3.65
C ALA A 65 3.78 11.82 -3.04
N GLU A 66 4.25 10.71 -2.50
CA GLU A 66 3.43 9.66 -1.87
C GLU A 66 3.26 9.90 -0.36
N VAL A 67 3.92 10.90 0.21
CA VAL A 67 3.78 11.24 1.63
C VAL A 67 2.34 11.64 1.90
N TYR A 68 1.67 10.81 2.70
CA TYR A 68 0.30 11.02 3.13
C TYR A 68 0.26 11.70 4.51
N THR A 69 -0.56 12.75 4.62
CA THR A 69 -0.66 13.60 5.83
C THR A 69 -1.93 13.35 6.64
N GLY A 70 -2.70 12.33 6.28
CA GLY A 70 -3.93 11.92 6.96
C GLY A 70 -3.80 10.61 7.72
N LEU A 71 -2.61 10.21 8.16
CA LEU A 71 -2.44 9.03 9.00
C LEU A 71 -3.19 9.21 10.32
N THR A 72 -3.76 8.13 10.83
CA THR A 72 -4.42 8.07 12.13
C THR A 72 -3.36 8.15 13.22
N PRO A 73 -3.36 9.21 14.05
CA PRO A 73 -2.44 9.32 15.18
C PRO A 73 -3.02 8.59 16.40
N ILE A 74 -2.19 7.83 17.11
CA ILE A 74 -2.55 7.18 18.38
C ILE A 74 -2.25 8.12 19.53
N THR A 75 -3.09 9.15 19.69
CA THR A 75 -2.98 10.17 20.75
C THR A 75 -4.20 10.16 21.66
N ALA A 76 -4.04 10.71 22.88
CA ALA A 76 -5.13 10.76 23.87
C ALA A 76 -6.31 11.67 23.43
N ASP A 77 -6.04 12.66 22.59
CA ASP A 77 -7.02 13.63 22.06
C ASP A 77 -7.71 13.16 20.77
N ASN A 78 -7.25 12.07 20.15
CA ASN A 78 -7.93 11.49 19.00
C ASN A 78 -9.18 10.73 19.44
N THR A 79 -10.35 11.36 19.21
CA THR A 79 -11.66 10.84 19.60
C THR A 79 -12.16 9.68 18.73
N GLU A 80 -11.49 9.39 17.60
CA GLU A 80 -11.86 8.27 16.71
C GLU A 80 -11.32 6.93 17.22
N LEU A 81 -10.35 6.96 18.16
CA LEU A 81 -9.76 5.75 18.73
C LEU A 81 -10.71 5.08 19.71
N ILE A 82 -10.74 3.74 19.64
CA ILE A 82 -11.42 2.93 20.64
C ILE A 82 -10.40 2.47 21.68
N TRP A 83 -10.56 2.94 22.91
CA TRP A 83 -9.73 2.55 24.06
C TRP A 83 -10.39 1.46 24.88
N GLU A 84 -9.60 0.54 25.42
CA GLU A 84 -10.08 -0.54 26.26
C GLU A 84 -10.81 0.02 27.49
N ASN A 85 -12.00 -0.52 27.74
CA ASN A 85 -12.91 -0.07 28.80
C ASN A 85 -13.27 1.42 28.75
N ASN A 86 -13.15 2.06 27.56
CA ASN A 86 -13.35 3.49 27.36
C ASN A 86 -12.42 4.37 28.21
N VAL A 87 -11.25 3.87 28.58
CA VAL A 87 -10.24 4.61 29.36
C VAL A 87 -9.16 5.11 28.42
N VAL A 88 -9.16 6.41 28.11
CA VAL A 88 -8.13 7.04 27.25
C VAL A 88 -6.73 6.76 27.79
N GLY A 89 -5.81 6.37 26.91
CA GLY A 89 -4.43 6.01 27.27
C GLY A 89 -4.26 4.57 27.78
N SER A 90 -5.32 3.76 27.80
CA SER A 90 -5.23 2.32 28.07
C SER A 90 -4.69 1.55 26.85
N ARG A 91 -5.19 0.34 26.58
CA ARG A 91 -4.90 -0.38 25.33
C ARG A 91 -5.81 0.15 24.22
N VAL A 92 -5.27 0.43 23.03
CA VAL A 92 -6.04 0.83 21.85
C VAL A 92 -6.51 -0.41 21.10
N LEU A 93 -7.69 -0.34 20.46
CA LEU A 93 -8.16 -1.43 19.61
C LEU A 93 -7.47 -1.41 18.25
N VAL A 94 -6.91 -2.55 17.87
CA VAL A 94 -6.36 -2.79 16.54
C VAL A 94 -6.99 -4.05 15.91
N ALA A 95 -6.89 -4.16 14.59
CA ALA A 95 -7.37 -5.30 13.84
C ALA A 95 -6.28 -5.81 12.87
N SER A 96 -6.23 -7.14 12.70
CA SER A 96 -5.47 -7.80 11.65
C SER A 96 -6.33 -8.80 10.90
N TRP A 97 -6.09 -8.97 9.59
CA TRP A 97 -6.78 -9.96 8.77
C TRP A 97 -5.84 -11.16 8.56
N ILE A 98 -6.10 -12.26 9.25
CA ILE A 98 -5.21 -13.43 9.32
C ILE A 98 -5.87 -14.66 8.70
N LYS A 99 -5.08 -15.69 8.38
CA LYS A 99 -5.66 -17.00 8.04
C LYS A 99 -6.48 -17.49 9.21
N THR A 100 -7.68 -18.01 8.95
CA THR A 100 -8.55 -18.55 10.00
C THR A 100 -7.86 -19.70 10.75
N SER A 101 -6.99 -20.48 10.09
CA SER A 101 -6.17 -21.51 10.73
C SER A 101 -5.17 -20.98 11.76
N ASP A 102 -4.82 -19.69 11.71
CA ASP A 102 -3.91 -19.03 12.65
C ASP A 102 -4.65 -18.40 13.85
N ALA A 103 -5.99 -18.32 13.80
CA ALA A 103 -6.81 -17.86 14.91
C ALA A 103 -6.62 -18.70 16.19
N LYS A 104 -6.15 -19.95 16.05
CA LYS A 104 -5.77 -20.84 17.16
C LYS A 104 -4.74 -20.25 18.13
N TRP A 105 -3.92 -19.30 17.67
CA TRP A 105 -2.92 -18.60 18.49
C TRP A 105 -3.54 -17.50 19.36
N TYR A 106 -4.77 -17.07 19.05
CA TYR A 106 -5.47 -15.99 19.74
C TYR A 106 -6.69 -16.47 20.52
N ASN A 107 -7.10 -17.74 20.38
CA ASN A 107 -8.20 -18.33 21.13
C ASN A 107 -7.76 -19.32 22.23
N GLY A 108 -6.45 -19.42 22.48
CA GLY A 108 -5.88 -20.32 23.49
C GLY A 108 -5.73 -21.79 23.05
N THR A 109 -6.13 -22.16 21.82
CA THR A 109 -6.05 -23.54 21.33
C THR A 109 -4.61 -23.98 21.08
N ALA A 110 -3.79 -23.13 20.46
CA ALA A 110 -2.39 -23.44 20.16
C ALA A 110 -1.44 -23.08 21.31
N ASP A 111 -1.81 -22.10 22.14
CA ASP A 111 -1.05 -21.70 23.33
C ASP A 111 -2.01 -21.52 24.53
N PRO A 112 -2.03 -22.46 25.49
CA PRO A 112 -2.89 -22.38 26.66
C PRO A 112 -2.63 -21.17 27.58
N THR A 113 -1.45 -20.52 27.44
CA THR A 113 -1.12 -19.29 28.17
C THR A 113 -1.82 -18.06 27.61
N CYS A 114 -2.33 -18.13 26.38
CA CYS A 114 -3.16 -17.09 25.79
C CYS A 114 -4.53 -17.07 26.47
N LYS A 115 -4.78 -16.03 27.28
CA LYS A 115 -6.09 -15.71 27.87
C LYS A 115 -6.71 -14.50 27.18
N PRO A 116 -8.05 -14.40 27.09
CA PRO A 116 -8.71 -13.26 26.45
C PRO A 116 -8.26 -11.90 26.97
N GLU A 117 -7.98 -11.76 28.26
CA GLU A 117 -7.51 -10.53 28.87
C GLU A 117 -6.01 -10.27 28.64
N ASN A 118 -5.24 -11.34 28.42
CA ASN A 118 -3.78 -11.34 28.44
C ASN A 118 -3.21 -12.51 27.61
N CYS A 119 -3.00 -12.26 26.32
CA CYS A 119 -2.49 -13.23 25.35
C CYS A 119 -1.08 -12.83 24.89
N PRO A 120 -0.09 -13.73 24.97
CA PRO A 120 1.25 -13.44 24.48
C PRO A 120 1.32 -13.54 22.95
N VAL A 121 1.76 -12.48 22.31
CA VAL A 121 2.02 -12.44 20.86
C VAL A 121 3.53 -12.40 20.64
N GLY A 122 4.08 -13.54 20.22
CA GLY A 122 5.52 -13.74 19.99
C GLY A 122 6.00 -13.53 18.56
N VAL A 123 5.10 -13.10 17.67
CA VAL A 123 5.37 -12.80 16.25
C VAL A 123 5.00 -11.36 15.95
N ASP A 124 5.64 -10.76 14.96
CA ASP A 124 5.23 -9.43 14.50
C ASP A 124 3.90 -9.57 13.76
N LEU A 125 2.96 -8.69 14.08
CA LEU A 125 1.64 -8.67 13.46
C LEU A 125 1.38 -7.29 12.87
N TRP A 126 1.09 -7.25 11.58
CA TRP A 126 0.68 -6.02 10.90
C TRP A 126 -0.78 -5.74 11.21
N VAL A 127 -1.06 -4.53 11.66
CA VAL A 127 -2.36 -4.12 12.18
C VAL A 127 -2.74 -2.73 11.70
N THR A 128 -4.03 -2.46 11.69
CA THR A 128 -4.60 -1.11 11.57
C THR A 128 -5.43 -0.82 12.82
N VAL A 129 -5.63 0.44 13.16
CA VAL A 129 -6.47 0.82 14.30
C VAL A 129 -7.94 0.69 13.93
N ALA A 130 -8.75 0.24 14.88
CA ALA A 130 -10.20 0.25 14.71
C ALA A 130 -10.78 1.59 15.18
N PRO A 131 -11.83 2.12 14.51
CA PRO A 131 -12.65 1.47 13.49
C PRO A 131 -12.27 1.79 12.02
N GLU A 132 -11.06 2.29 11.74
CA GLU A 132 -10.65 2.85 10.43
C GLU A 132 -11.06 2.00 9.21
N MET A 133 -10.86 0.69 9.27
CA MET A 133 -11.27 -0.22 8.17
C MET A 133 -12.78 -0.28 7.97
N LYS A 134 -13.57 -0.30 9.05
CA LYS A 134 -15.03 -0.32 8.96
C LYS A 134 -15.56 0.97 8.37
N ASP A 135 -14.97 2.09 8.79
CA ASP A 135 -15.32 3.43 8.30
C ASP A 135 -14.97 3.58 6.82
N PHE A 136 -13.82 3.05 6.39
CA PHE A 136 -13.42 3.02 4.98
C PHE A 136 -14.48 2.36 4.10
N PHE A 137 -15.09 1.26 4.55
CA PHE A 137 -16.16 0.58 3.83
C PHE A 137 -17.57 1.09 4.17
N SER A 138 -17.69 2.14 4.99
CA SER A 138 -18.97 2.71 5.41
C SER A 138 -19.96 1.66 5.94
N GLY A 139 -19.45 0.66 6.67
CA GLY A 139 -20.26 -0.45 7.21
C GLY A 139 -20.81 -1.43 6.16
N THR A 140 -20.41 -1.32 4.89
CA THR A 140 -20.73 -2.33 3.88
C THR A 140 -19.77 -3.52 4.01
N VAL A 141 -20.25 -4.72 3.66
CA VAL A 141 -19.40 -5.91 3.62
C VAL A 141 -18.65 -5.93 2.27
N PRO A 142 -17.34 -5.64 2.21
CA PRO A 142 -16.57 -5.70 0.99
C PRO A 142 -16.32 -7.15 0.55
N SER A 143 -15.95 -7.33 -0.73
CA SER A 143 -15.40 -8.61 -1.16
C SER A 143 -14.04 -8.88 -0.49
N PRO A 144 -13.66 -10.14 -0.26
CA PRO A 144 -12.32 -10.49 0.24
C PRO A 144 -11.19 -9.92 -0.62
N LEU A 145 -11.39 -9.84 -1.95
CA LEU A 145 -10.43 -9.22 -2.87
C LEU A 145 -10.23 -7.75 -2.57
N ARG A 146 -11.31 -7.02 -2.24
CA ARG A 146 -11.22 -5.60 -1.91
C ARG A 146 -10.54 -5.37 -0.55
N VAL A 147 -10.73 -6.28 0.41
CA VAL A 147 -9.96 -6.27 1.67
C VAL A 147 -8.48 -6.54 1.38
N ALA A 148 -8.17 -7.50 0.50
CA ALA A 148 -6.79 -7.80 0.10
C ALA A 148 -6.10 -6.60 -0.56
N GLN A 149 -6.83 -5.91 -1.44
CA GLN A 149 -6.41 -4.65 -2.05
C GLN A 149 -6.07 -3.59 -1.01
N LEU A 150 -7.03 -3.25 -0.15
CA LEU A 150 -6.87 -2.20 0.85
C LEU A 150 -5.68 -2.45 1.78
N LEU A 151 -5.47 -3.70 2.19
CA LEU A 151 -4.40 -4.09 3.11
C LEU A 151 -3.04 -4.32 2.44
N GLY A 152 -2.94 -4.17 1.11
CA GLY A 152 -1.68 -4.44 0.41
C GLY A 152 -1.22 -5.90 0.51
N VAL A 153 -2.14 -6.86 0.58
CA VAL A 153 -1.81 -8.29 0.59
C VAL A 153 -2.11 -8.94 -0.76
N THR A 154 -1.55 -10.14 -0.98
CA THR A 154 -1.64 -10.80 -2.28
C THR A 154 -3.10 -11.13 -2.68
N PRO A 155 -3.43 -11.18 -3.97
CA PRO A 155 -4.75 -11.58 -4.43
C PRO A 155 -5.16 -12.99 -3.96
N GLU A 156 -4.21 -13.92 -3.82
CA GLU A 156 -4.46 -15.29 -3.34
C GLU A 156 -5.02 -15.29 -1.92
N ALA A 157 -4.67 -14.30 -1.11
CA ALA A 157 -5.19 -14.18 0.25
C ALA A 157 -6.71 -13.97 0.28
N ALA A 158 -7.31 -13.48 -0.82
CA ALA A 158 -8.76 -13.37 -0.96
C ALA A 158 -9.47 -14.72 -1.24
N LEU A 159 -8.70 -15.75 -1.60
CA LEU A 159 -9.19 -17.12 -1.86
C LEU A 159 -9.04 -18.03 -0.63
N GLU A 160 -8.39 -17.54 0.42
CA GLU A 160 -8.18 -18.26 1.66
C GLU A 160 -9.30 -17.97 2.67
N ASP A 161 -9.57 -18.93 3.56
CA ASP A 161 -10.41 -18.67 4.73
C ASP A 161 -9.66 -17.72 5.67
N ARG A 162 -10.15 -16.49 5.79
CA ARG A 162 -9.56 -15.45 6.62
C ARG A 162 -10.54 -14.84 7.60
N SER A 163 -10.01 -14.50 8.76
CA SER A 163 -10.73 -13.93 9.89
C SER A 163 -10.05 -12.66 10.35
N PHE A 164 -10.84 -11.72 10.86
CA PHE A 164 -10.32 -10.59 11.62
C PHE A 164 -10.07 -11.01 13.06
N VAL A 165 -8.90 -10.67 13.57
CA VAL A 165 -8.61 -10.69 15.00
C VAL A 165 -8.54 -9.24 15.49
N GLU A 166 -9.40 -8.91 16.45
CA GLU A 166 -9.42 -7.61 17.12
C GLU A 166 -8.67 -7.74 18.46
N LEU A 167 -7.65 -6.91 18.66
CA LEU A 167 -6.76 -6.96 19.81
C LEU A 167 -6.75 -5.61 20.55
N TRP A 168 -6.83 -5.66 21.88
CA TRP A 168 -6.47 -4.56 22.75
C TRP A 168 -4.95 -4.55 22.91
N VAL A 169 -4.29 -3.53 22.39
CA VAL A 169 -2.82 -3.43 22.37
C VAL A 169 -2.36 -2.18 23.10
N SER A 170 -1.34 -2.32 23.94
CA SER A 170 -0.72 -1.13 24.56
C SER A 170 -0.03 -0.30 23.47
N PRO A 171 -0.25 1.03 23.39
CA PRO A 171 0.42 1.86 22.41
C PRO A 171 1.94 1.68 22.39
N LYS A 172 2.56 1.38 23.54
CA LYS A 172 4.01 1.10 23.67
C LYS A 172 4.53 -0.13 22.90
N ASP A 173 3.62 -1.02 22.49
CA ASP A 173 3.95 -2.26 21.77
C ASP A 173 3.68 -2.12 20.27
N LEU A 174 3.28 -0.92 19.82
CA LEU A 174 3.05 -0.57 18.42
C LEU A 174 4.15 0.37 17.92
N PHE A 175 4.47 0.25 16.65
CA PHE A 175 5.25 1.25 15.93
C PHE A 175 4.70 1.43 14.52
N ARG A 176 4.94 2.61 13.95
CA ARG A 176 4.65 2.88 12.55
C ARG A 176 5.81 2.35 11.68
N PRO A 177 5.59 1.49 10.68
CA PRO A 177 6.67 0.87 9.90
C PRO A 177 7.20 1.83 8.82
N CYS A 178 7.76 2.95 9.24
CA CYS A 178 8.25 4.05 8.40
C CYS A 178 9.54 4.66 9.03
N PRO A 179 10.33 5.50 8.33
CA PRO A 179 11.56 6.07 8.89
C PRO A 179 11.39 6.75 10.26
N ASP A 180 10.21 7.33 10.50
CA ASP A 180 9.78 7.80 11.82
C ASP A 180 8.82 6.79 12.48
N PRO A 181 9.26 5.98 13.46
CA PRO A 181 8.41 4.94 14.05
C PRO A 181 7.28 5.47 14.95
N GLU A 182 7.24 6.78 15.19
CA GLU A 182 6.27 7.42 16.07
C GLU A 182 4.81 7.16 15.60
N ILE A 183 3.95 6.80 16.57
CA ILE A 183 2.55 6.45 16.31
C ILE A 183 1.61 7.65 16.43
N THR A 184 2.10 8.78 16.94
CA THR A 184 1.35 9.99 17.27
C THR A 184 1.29 11.00 16.14
N ASP A 185 2.08 10.80 15.07
CA ASP A 185 2.10 11.66 13.90
C ASP A 185 1.03 11.29 12.85
N ARG A 186 0.58 12.33 12.13
CA ARG A 186 -0.35 12.22 10.99
C ARG A 186 0.34 12.03 9.64
N GLN A 187 1.66 12.04 9.62
CA GLN A 187 2.47 11.75 8.45
C GLN A 187 3.71 11.00 8.88
N CYS A 188 4.24 10.14 8.03
CA CYS A 188 5.61 9.71 8.23
C CYS A 188 6.54 10.86 7.82
N GLN A 189 7.45 11.28 8.70
CA GLN A 189 8.45 12.27 8.32
C GLN A 189 9.34 11.68 7.23
N PRO A 190 9.41 12.30 6.04
CA PRO A 190 10.26 11.79 4.99
C PRO A 190 11.72 11.95 5.42
N SER A 191 12.44 10.84 5.48
CA SER A 191 13.88 10.85 5.28
C SER A 191 14.17 11.14 3.80
N SER A 192 15.30 11.77 3.47
CA SER A 192 15.72 11.89 2.07
C SER A 192 15.75 10.49 1.44
N TYR A 193 15.25 10.37 0.20
CA TYR A 193 15.16 9.08 -0.47
C TYR A 193 16.28 8.90 -1.51
N PRO A 194 16.97 7.73 -1.59
CA PRO A 194 16.86 6.57 -0.72
C PRO A 194 17.22 6.91 0.74
N VAL A 195 16.46 6.35 1.69
CA VAL A 195 16.62 6.59 3.13
C VAL A 195 18.07 6.36 3.54
N GLN A 196 18.81 7.43 3.82
CA GLN A 196 20.14 7.28 4.38
C GLN A 196 20.05 7.16 5.89
N SER A 197 21.02 6.44 6.45
CA SER A 197 21.08 6.17 7.88
C SER A 197 21.15 7.44 8.75
N ALA A 198 21.61 8.57 8.18
CA ALA A 198 21.66 9.89 8.83
C ALA A 198 20.32 10.65 8.79
N ASP A 199 19.34 10.19 8.02
CA ASP A 199 18.08 10.90 7.76
C ASP A 199 16.94 10.48 8.71
N TYR A 200 17.22 9.56 9.63
CA TYR A 200 16.29 9.20 10.69
C TYR A 200 16.27 10.35 11.71
N PRO A 201 15.15 11.06 11.89
CA PRO A 201 15.08 12.09 12.91
C PRO A 201 15.32 11.43 14.27
N TYR A 202 16.18 12.04 15.08
CA TYR A 202 16.23 11.71 16.51
C TYR A 202 14.91 12.17 17.12
N SER A 203 13.93 11.27 17.23
CA SER A 203 12.67 11.56 17.93
C SER A 203 12.76 11.02 19.36
N MET A 204 12.50 11.92 20.30
CA MET A 204 12.36 11.59 21.72
C MET A 204 11.10 10.75 22.01
N PHE A 205 10.24 10.57 21.01
CA PHE A 205 9.02 9.76 21.05
C PHE A 205 9.19 8.44 20.28
N TRP A 206 10.43 8.03 19.99
CA TRP A 206 10.69 6.65 19.60
C TRP A 206 10.14 5.76 20.71
N ASN A 207 9.04 5.11 20.40
CA ASN A 207 8.34 4.22 21.32
C ASN A 207 9.19 2.97 21.64
N PHE A 208 10.19 2.73 20.80
CA PHE A 208 11.31 1.87 21.12
C PHE A 208 12.15 2.53 22.20
N THR A 209 12.20 1.91 23.38
CA THR A 209 13.33 2.16 24.27
C THR A 209 14.60 1.83 23.48
N SER A 210 15.71 2.56 23.68
CA SER A 210 17.02 2.32 23.04
C SER A 210 17.59 0.90 23.23
N ASP A 211 16.88 0.13 24.02
CA ASP A 211 17.22 -1.08 24.72
C ASP A 211 16.50 -2.30 24.15
N GLU A 212 15.37 -2.08 23.49
CA GLU A 212 14.60 -3.11 22.82
C GLU A 212 15.12 -3.33 21.40
N LYS A 213 15.23 -4.61 21.02
CA LYS A 213 15.61 -5.00 19.66
C LYS A 213 14.51 -5.81 18.99
N VAL A 214 14.36 -5.59 17.69
CA VAL A 214 13.41 -6.24 16.79
C VAL A 214 14.13 -7.30 15.96
N LEU A 215 13.53 -8.47 15.76
CA LEU A 215 14.11 -9.49 14.90
C LEU A 215 14.00 -9.09 13.42
N ALA A 216 15.15 -8.81 12.79
CA ALA A 216 15.29 -8.62 11.36
C ALA A 216 15.42 -9.98 10.67
N THR A 217 14.48 -10.31 9.79
CA THR A 217 14.40 -11.63 9.13
C THR A 217 14.67 -11.61 7.64
N GLU A 218 14.68 -10.44 7.01
CA GLU A 218 14.82 -10.36 5.56
C GLU A 218 16.26 -10.62 5.14
N GLY A 219 16.42 -11.18 3.93
CA GLY A 219 17.74 -11.59 3.42
C GLY A 219 18.37 -12.76 4.17
N GLY A 220 17.60 -13.48 5.00
CA GLY A 220 18.08 -14.64 5.76
C GLY A 220 18.95 -14.30 6.97
N VAL A 221 18.97 -13.04 7.42
CA VAL A 221 19.86 -12.55 8.48
C VAL A 221 19.45 -13.06 9.87
N TRP A 222 18.16 -13.09 10.21
CA TRP A 222 17.64 -13.58 11.52
C TRP A 222 18.37 -13.00 12.75
N GLU A 223 18.55 -11.68 12.79
CA GLU A 223 19.29 -10.99 13.87
C GLU A 223 18.42 -9.94 14.56
N TYR A 224 18.58 -9.81 15.88
CA TYR A 224 17.94 -8.73 16.62
C TYR A 224 18.69 -7.42 16.44
N ARG A 225 17.99 -6.41 15.94
CA ARG A 225 18.51 -5.07 15.62
C ARG A 225 17.69 -4.00 16.32
N ASP A 226 18.23 -2.80 16.45
CA ASP A 226 17.37 -1.65 16.77
C ASP A 226 16.35 -1.42 15.64
N TYR A 227 15.39 -0.53 15.86
CA TYR A 227 14.36 -0.23 14.87
C TYR A 227 14.95 0.12 13.49
N LYS A 228 15.96 1.00 13.50
CA LYS A 228 16.66 1.42 12.29
C LYS A 228 17.26 0.23 11.54
N GLY A 229 18.00 -0.65 12.21
CA GLY A 229 18.58 -1.83 11.59
C GLY A 229 17.54 -2.83 11.10
N TRP A 230 16.38 -2.94 11.76
CA TRP A 230 15.24 -3.72 11.25
C TRP A 230 14.67 -3.10 9.97
N PHE A 231 14.44 -1.79 9.96
CA PHE A 231 13.88 -1.07 8.84
C PHE A 231 14.81 -1.10 7.62
N GLU A 232 16.11 -0.85 7.84
CA GLU A 232 17.15 -0.91 6.80
C GLU A 232 17.27 -2.33 6.23
N ASN A 233 17.27 -3.37 7.08
CA ASN A 233 17.25 -4.77 6.63
C ASN A 233 16.03 -5.05 5.76
N ARG A 234 14.83 -4.67 6.22
CA ARG A 234 13.60 -4.88 5.44
C ARG A 234 13.64 -4.13 4.12
N THR A 235 14.06 -2.86 4.12
CA THR A 235 14.15 -2.04 2.90
C THR A 235 15.12 -2.63 1.89
N GLN A 236 16.27 -3.12 2.36
CA GLN A 236 17.28 -3.73 1.52
C GLN A 236 16.81 -5.05 0.91
N PHE A 237 16.06 -5.86 1.67
CA PHE A 237 15.86 -7.27 1.32
C PHE A 237 14.45 -7.68 0.90
N ILE A 238 13.41 -6.94 1.27
CA ILE A 238 12.01 -7.33 0.99
C ILE A 238 11.72 -7.47 -0.51
N TYR A 239 12.47 -6.75 -1.37
CA TYR A 239 12.37 -6.81 -2.83
C TYR A 239 13.62 -7.33 -3.53
N SER A 240 14.67 -7.77 -2.82
CA SER A 240 15.97 -8.06 -3.47
C SER A 240 16.34 -9.53 -3.64
N TYR A 241 15.55 -10.50 -3.18
CA TYR A 241 15.85 -11.92 -3.41
C TYR A 241 14.66 -12.83 -3.12
N PRO A 242 14.14 -13.66 -4.05
CA PRO A 242 14.41 -13.76 -5.49
C PRO A 242 13.40 -12.93 -6.30
N TYR A 243 13.15 -11.65 -5.98
CA TYR A 243 12.21 -10.83 -6.76
C TYR A 243 12.89 -10.22 -8.01
N PRO A 244 12.29 -10.29 -9.22
CA PRO A 244 11.04 -10.98 -9.54
C PRO A 244 11.22 -12.51 -9.51
N ALA A 245 10.34 -13.21 -8.79
CA ALA A 245 10.42 -14.65 -8.43
C ALA A 245 11.24 -15.51 -9.41
N VAL A 246 12.56 -15.65 -9.18
CA VAL A 246 13.42 -16.52 -10.03
C VAL A 246 13.16 -18.01 -9.77
N SER A 247 12.32 -18.34 -8.79
CA SER A 247 11.76 -19.67 -8.58
C SER A 247 10.23 -19.60 -8.47
N ALA A 248 9.55 -20.48 -9.21
CA ALA A 248 8.08 -20.56 -9.34
C ALA A 248 7.34 -20.99 -8.04
N GLY A 249 7.89 -20.72 -6.85
CA GLY A 249 7.33 -21.13 -5.57
C GLY A 249 7.65 -20.23 -4.38
N ALA A 250 8.37 -19.12 -4.56
CA ALA A 250 8.54 -18.12 -3.49
C ALA A 250 7.28 -17.25 -3.40
N SER A 251 6.72 -17.11 -2.19
CA SER A 251 5.63 -16.17 -1.93
C SER A 251 6.07 -14.75 -2.30
N LEU A 252 5.23 -14.03 -3.03
CA LEU A 252 5.49 -12.62 -3.32
C LEU A 252 5.54 -11.81 -2.03
N PRO A 253 6.40 -10.79 -1.92
CA PRO A 253 6.34 -9.83 -0.83
C PRO A 253 5.04 -9.02 -0.91
N TYR A 254 4.82 -8.15 0.06
CA TYR A 254 3.77 -7.13 0.04
C TYR A 254 4.31 -5.76 -0.40
N PRO A 255 3.51 -4.92 -1.08
CA PRO A 255 3.84 -3.53 -1.37
C PRO A 255 3.89 -2.70 -0.06
N TRP A 256 5.05 -2.70 0.60
CA TRP A 256 5.32 -1.95 1.81
C TRP A 256 5.74 -0.53 1.44
N THR A 257 4.88 0.44 1.80
CA THR A 257 5.03 1.84 1.42
C THR A 257 6.22 2.50 2.08
N ARG A 258 6.61 2.03 3.28
CA ARG A 258 7.55 2.73 4.18
C ARG A 258 7.07 4.12 4.61
N LEU A 259 5.78 4.42 4.44
CA LEU A 259 5.19 5.73 4.70
C LEU A 259 4.07 5.65 5.77
N GLY A 260 3.91 4.48 6.39
CA GLY A 260 3.01 4.30 7.53
C GLY A 260 1.55 4.08 7.18
N TYR A 261 1.24 3.82 5.89
CA TYR A 261 -0.07 3.38 5.42
C TYR A 261 0.07 2.11 4.55
N THR A 262 -0.99 1.30 4.48
CA THR A 262 -1.04 0.11 3.63
C THR A 262 -1.14 0.52 2.15
N TYR A 263 -0.40 -0.13 1.26
CA TYR A 263 -0.52 0.15 -0.17
C TYR A 263 -1.81 -0.46 -0.72
N ASP A 264 -2.76 0.39 -1.09
CA ASP A 264 -4.04 -0.04 -1.67
C ASP A 264 -3.95 -0.21 -3.19
N TRP A 265 -3.60 -1.42 -3.63
CA TRP A 265 -3.45 -1.72 -5.06
C TRP A 265 -4.77 -1.78 -5.85
N GLY A 266 -5.91 -1.55 -5.19
CA GLY A 266 -7.22 -1.34 -5.84
C GLY A 266 -7.65 0.12 -5.93
N ASN A 267 -6.92 1.05 -5.31
CA ASN A 267 -7.19 2.49 -5.33
C ASN A 267 -6.20 3.20 -6.27
N PRO A 268 -6.64 4.06 -7.20
CA PRO A 268 -5.74 4.81 -8.08
C PRO A 268 -4.66 5.65 -7.37
N ASN A 269 -4.94 6.11 -6.14
CA ASN A 269 -3.98 6.88 -5.35
C ASN A 269 -3.08 5.98 -4.47
N HIS A 270 -3.34 4.68 -4.43
CA HIS A 270 -2.59 3.68 -3.68
C HIS A 270 -2.54 3.88 -2.15
N ILE A 271 -3.25 4.88 -1.61
CA ILE A 271 -3.37 5.14 -0.19
C ILE A 271 -4.45 4.22 0.41
N GLY A 272 -4.04 3.35 1.34
CA GLY A 272 -4.90 2.53 2.17
C GLY A 272 -5.03 3.08 3.60
N LEU A 273 -5.08 2.18 4.57
CA LEU A 273 -5.28 2.49 5.99
C LEU A 273 -3.96 2.82 6.67
N SER A 274 -4.03 3.53 7.79
CA SER A 274 -2.89 3.70 8.68
C SER A 274 -2.40 2.34 9.17
N GLU A 275 -1.10 2.13 9.02
CA GLU A 275 -0.43 0.85 9.21
C GLU A 275 0.49 0.91 10.42
N PHE A 276 0.41 -0.13 11.24
CA PHE A 276 1.24 -0.32 12.42
C PHE A 276 1.72 -1.76 12.49
N VAL A 277 2.79 -1.97 13.24
CA VAL A 277 3.27 -3.32 13.57
C VAL A 277 3.22 -3.48 15.08
N LEU A 278 2.53 -4.54 15.51
CA LEU A 278 2.61 -5.06 16.87
C LEU A 278 3.91 -5.85 17.00
N HIS A 279 4.77 -5.40 17.92
CA HIS A 279 6.12 -5.90 18.04
C HIS A 279 6.21 -7.15 18.93
N GLY A 280 6.01 -8.34 18.34
CA GLY A 280 6.05 -9.61 19.07
C GLY A 280 7.41 -10.32 19.07
N ARG A 281 8.27 -10.05 18.08
CA ARG A 281 9.61 -10.65 17.97
C ARG A 281 10.68 -9.75 18.55
N ARG A 282 10.58 -9.48 19.85
CA ARG A 282 11.52 -8.58 20.53
C ARG A 282 12.24 -9.19 21.71
N ILE A 283 13.40 -8.61 21.99
CA ILE A 283 14.21 -8.88 23.16
C ILE A 283 14.49 -7.61 23.95
N ASP A 284 14.69 -7.76 25.25
CA ASP A 284 15.22 -6.70 26.12
C ASP A 284 16.76 -6.59 26.04
N GLN A 285 17.34 -5.71 26.85
CA GLN A 285 18.80 -5.49 26.92
C GLN A 285 19.56 -6.76 27.32
N GLN A 286 18.93 -7.65 28.07
CA GLN A 286 19.50 -8.90 28.57
C GLN A 286 19.32 -10.05 27.55
N GLY A 287 18.76 -9.78 26.37
CA GLY A 287 18.51 -10.75 25.32
C GLY A 287 17.32 -11.68 25.62
N GLN A 288 16.49 -11.36 26.61
CA GLN A 288 15.33 -12.17 26.95
C GLN A 288 14.16 -11.82 26.04
N ARG A 289 13.41 -12.85 25.61
CA ARG A 289 12.21 -12.68 24.79
C ARG A 289 11.16 -11.90 25.56
N LYS A 290 10.59 -10.87 24.91
CA LYS A 290 9.57 -10.00 25.49
C LYS A 290 8.35 -9.93 24.56
N PRO A 291 7.49 -10.96 24.49
CA PRO A 291 6.29 -10.93 23.64
C PRO A 291 5.41 -9.73 23.99
N ALA A 292 4.62 -9.27 23.04
CA ALA A 292 3.58 -8.28 23.32
C ALA A 292 2.43 -8.95 24.07
N MET A 293 1.91 -8.28 25.09
CA MET A 293 0.80 -8.81 25.90
C MET A 293 -0.48 -8.07 25.52
N VAL A 294 -1.39 -8.77 24.84
CA VAL A 294 -2.59 -8.18 24.25
C VAL A 294 -3.85 -8.71 24.90
N GLY A 295 -4.96 -7.97 24.80
CA GLY A 295 -6.29 -8.50 25.06
C GLY A 295 -6.87 -8.97 23.74
N VAL A 296 -7.51 -10.13 23.69
CA VAL A 296 -8.25 -10.60 22.53
C VAL A 296 -9.69 -10.15 22.68
N ARG A 297 -10.08 -9.13 21.91
CA ARG A 297 -11.46 -8.61 21.92
C ARG A 297 -12.38 -9.55 21.16
N SER A 298 -11.97 -9.97 19.96
CA SER A 298 -12.80 -10.81 19.11
C SER A 298 -11.99 -11.52 18.03
N ILE A 299 -12.55 -12.63 17.55
CA ILE A 299 -12.14 -13.31 16.32
C ILE A 299 -13.41 -13.50 15.52
N LYS A 300 -13.47 -12.93 14.32
CA LYS A 300 -14.67 -12.91 13.48
C LYS A 300 -14.32 -13.31 12.06
N THR A 301 -15.22 -14.01 11.40
CA THR A 301 -15.14 -14.14 9.94
C THR A 301 -15.16 -12.75 9.29
N THR A 302 -14.69 -12.66 8.04
CA THR A 302 -14.71 -11.41 7.28
C THR A 302 -16.13 -10.81 7.22
N VAL A 303 -17.16 -11.65 7.01
CA VAL A 303 -18.56 -11.19 6.96
C VAL A 303 -19.04 -10.67 8.32
N GLU A 304 -18.80 -11.41 9.40
CA GLU A 304 -19.23 -11.01 10.75
C GLU A 304 -18.55 -9.72 11.24
N TYR A 305 -17.30 -9.48 10.83
CA TYR A 305 -16.57 -8.27 11.19
C TYR A 305 -17.24 -7.01 10.64
N PHE A 306 -17.68 -7.04 9.38
CA PHE A 306 -18.31 -5.89 8.71
C PHE A 306 -19.83 -5.78 8.94
N ALA A 307 -20.50 -6.85 9.37
CA ALA A 307 -21.93 -6.82 9.65
C ALA A 307 -22.33 -6.09 10.95
N GLN A 308 -21.38 -5.43 11.63
CA GLN A 308 -21.51 -4.82 12.95
C GLN A 308 -21.20 -3.33 12.94
#